data_AF-A0A259CG25-F1
#
_entry.id   AF-A0A259CG25-F1
#
_cell.length_a   1.000
_cell.length_b   1.000
_cell.length_c   1.000
_cell.angle_alpha   90.00
_cell.angle_beta   90.00
_cell.angle_gamma   90.00
#
_symmetry.space_group_name_H-M   'P 1'
#
loop_
_entity.id
_entity.type
_entity.pdbx_description
1 polymer ?
#
loop_
_entity_poly.entity_id
_entity_poly.type
_entity_poly.pdbx_seq_one_letter_code
_entity_poly.pdbx_strand_id
1 'polypeptide(L)'
;MIEPVSPVPADRLLIAAAQLNPVVGDVAGNAACIRAVRDEAKAQGADLVVFSELFLCGYPPEDLVLKPAFQQACRQAIEALAAESVEGPALLVGTPWVDNGRLHNAVLLLEAGRIAAVRYKVDLPNYGVFDEKRVFVPGPLPGPIPFKGV
;
A
#
# COMPACT_ATOMS: atom_id res chain seq x y z
N MET A 1 1.96 -35.53 -1.16
CA MET A 1 1.69 -34.08 -1.06
C MET A 1 2.65 -33.56 -0.01
N ILE A 2 3.62 -32.74 -0.40
CA ILE A 2 4.58 -32.15 0.55
C ILE A 2 3.93 -30.86 1.01
N GLU A 3 3.56 -30.77 2.29
CA GLU A 3 3.12 -29.49 2.86
C GLU A 3 4.25 -28.47 2.69
N PRO A 4 3.96 -27.23 2.27
CA PRO A 4 5.00 -26.22 2.22
C PRO A 4 5.51 -26.03 3.64
N VAL A 5 6.82 -26.28 3.83
CA VAL A 5 7.52 -25.99 5.08
C VAL A 5 7.24 -24.53 5.41
N SER A 6 6.58 -24.28 6.54
CA SER A 6 6.39 -22.92 7.05
C SER A 6 7.77 -22.26 7.09
N PRO A 7 7.96 -21.10 6.44
CA PRO A 7 9.27 -20.49 6.35
C PRO A 7 9.82 -20.28 7.76
N VAL A 8 11.10 -20.62 7.97
CA VAL A 8 11.80 -20.29 9.21
C VAL A 8 11.70 -18.77 9.38
N PRO A 9 11.18 -18.28 10.52
CA PRO A 9 11.05 -16.83 10.75
C PRO A 9 12.39 -16.13 10.55
N ALA A 10 12.37 -14.95 9.95
CA ALA A 10 13.58 -14.17 9.79
C ALA A 10 14.14 -13.73 11.16
N ASP A 11 15.43 -14.01 11.41
CA ASP A 11 16.12 -13.59 12.63
C ASP A 11 16.34 -12.07 12.71
N ARG A 12 16.23 -11.37 11.58
CA ARG A 12 16.33 -9.91 11.47
C ARG A 12 15.43 -9.41 10.34
N LEU A 13 14.78 -8.27 10.57
CA LEU A 13 14.07 -7.50 9.56
C LEU A 13 14.62 -6.07 9.52
N LEU A 14 14.96 -5.58 8.32
CA LEU A 14 15.29 -4.18 8.06
C LEU A 14 14.09 -3.51 7.39
N ILE A 15 13.49 -2.55 8.09
CA ILE A 15 12.30 -1.83 7.61
C ILE A 15 12.68 -0.37 7.35
N ALA A 16 12.48 0.09 6.12
CA ALA A 16 12.60 1.49 5.76
C ALA A 16 11.23 2.18 5.93
N ALA A 17 11.17 3.21 6.76
CA ALA A 17 9.99 4.07 6.88
C ALA A 17 10.15 5.28 5.95
N ALA A 18 9.38 5.32 4.87
CA ALA A 18 9.48 6.36 3.85
C ALA A 18 8.69 7.61 4.25
N GLN A 19 9.40 8.63 4.73
CA GLN A 19 8.81 9.93 5.08
C GLN A 19 9.06 10.95 3.97
N LEU A 20 8.04 11.20 3.14
CA LEU A 20 8.14 12.02 1.93
C LEU A 20 6.92 12.93 1.78
N ASN A 21 6.89 13.73 0.72
CA ASN A 21 5.85 14.72 0.43
C ASN A 21 5.06 14.34 -0.84
N PRO A 22 4.09 13.41 -0.77
CA PRO A 22 3.28 13.05 -1.93
C PRO A 22 2.40 14.22 -2.37
N VAL A 23 2.17 14.34 -3.68
CA VAL A 23 1.31 15.38 -4.26
C VAL A 23 -0.08 14.80 -4.48
N VAL A 24 -1.10 15.43 -3.89
CA VAL A 24 -2.50 14.97 -4.03
C VAL A 24 -2.90 14.95 -5.50
N GLY A 25 -3.38 13.79 -5.96
CA GLY A 25 -3.85 13.57 -7.33
C GLY A 25 -2.77 13.19 -8.34
N ASP A 26 -1.48 13.43 -8.05
CA ASP A 26 -0.38 13.08 -8.96
C ASP A 26 0.07 11.61 -8.78
N VAL A 27 -0.81 10.69 -9.22
CA VAL A 27 -0.57 9.24 -9.10
C VAL A 27 0.73 8.82 -9.78
N ALA A 28 1.04 9.40 -10.95
CA ALA A 28 2.25 9.04 -11.70
C ALA A 28 3.52 9.54 -10.99
N GLY A 29 3.53 10.79 -10.53
CA GLY A 29 4.64 11.35 -9.77
C GLY A 29 4.88 10.61 -8.46
N ASN A 30 3.82 10.33 -7.69
CA ASN A 30 3.92 9.59 -6.44
C ASN A 30 4.40 8.15 -6.66
N ALA A 31 3.97 7.48 -7.75
CA ALA A 31 4.49 6.17 -8.13
C ALA A 31 5.99 6.22 -8.50
N ALA A 32 6.44 7.28 -9.17
CA ALA A 32 7.86 7.48 -9.43
C ALA A 32 8.66 7.69 -8.13
N CYS A 33 8.12 8.44 -7.16
CA CYS A 33 8.73 8.55 -5.83
C CYS A 33 8.83 7.19 -5.12
N ILE A 34 7.78 6.36 -5.17
CA ILE A 34 7.82 5.00 -4.61
C ILE A 34 8.95 4.17 -5.23
N ARG A 35 9.12 4.22 -6.57
CA ARG A 35 10.21 3.51 -7.27
C ARG A 35 11.58 3.97 -6.80
N ALA A 36 11.83 5.27 -6.76
CA ALA A 36 13.10 5.83 -6.33
C ALA A 36 13.46 5.39 -4.90
N VAL A 37 12.49 5.42 -3.98
CA VAL A 37 12.68 5.02 -2.58
C VAL A 37 12.92 3.52 -2.47
N ARG A 38 12.21 2.71 -3.27
CA ARG A 38 12.45 1.27 -3.32
C ARG A 38 13.88 0.97 -3.75
N ASP A 39 14.40 1.66 -4.76
CA ASP A 39 15.76 1.43 -5.26
C ASP A 39 16.82 1.85 -4.23
N GLU A 40 16.61 2.97 -3.54
CA GLU A 40 17.45 3.40 -2.42
C GLU A 40 17.43 2.38 -1.27
N ALA A 41 16.24 1.94 -0.86
CA ALA A 41 16.07 0.97 0.22
C ALA A 41 16.68 -0.40 -0.15
N LYS A 42 16.59 -0.82 -1.43
CA LYS A 42 17.27 -2.01 -1.95
C LYS A 42 18.78 -1.90 -1.78
N ALA A 43 19.37 -0.74 -2.10
CA ALA A 43 20.81 -0.51 -1.94
C ALA A 43 21.26 -0.54 -0.48
N GLN A 44 20.37 -0.21 0.46
CA GLN A 44 20.61 -0.27 1.91
C GLN A 44 20.29 -1.65 2.53
N GLY A 45 19.85 -2.62 1.71
CA GLY A 45 19.52 -3.98 2.17
C GLY A 45 18.22 -4.07 2.97
N ALA A 46 17.27 -3.15 2.75
CA ALA A 46 15.96 -3.23 3.38
C ALA A 46 15.19 -4.48 2.91
N ASP A 47 14.39 -5.04 3.80
CA ASP A 47 13.45 -6.12 3.50
C ASP A 47 12.07 -5.58 3.13
N LEU A 48 11.67 -4.46 3.74
CA LEU A 48 10.35 -3.86 3.61
C LEU A 48 10.46 -2.34 3.59
N VAL A 49 9.70 -1.69 2.71
CA VAL A 49 9.48 -0.24 2.74
C VAL A 49 8.03 0.06 3.10
N VAL A 50 7.82 0.96 4.05
CA VAL A 50 6.49 1.39 4.50
C VAL A 50 6.27 2.85 4.12
N PHE A 51 5.19 3.13 3.40
CA PHE A 51 4.78 4.48 3.03
C PHE A 51 3.65 5.00 3.93
N SER A 52 3.42 6.32 3.90
CA SER A 52 2.31 6.92 4.63
C SER A 52 0.94 6.56 4.04
N GLU A 53 -0.11 6.93 4.78
CA GLU A 53 -1.49 6.72 4.38
C GLU A 53 -1.80 7.33 3.01
N LEU A 54 -2.49 6.57 2.16
CA LEU A 54 -2.89 6.97 0.81
C LEU A 54 -1.74 7.56 -0.05
N PHE A 55 -0.48 7.20 0.24
CA PHE A 55 0.71 7.78 -0.40
C PHE A 55 0.59 7.88 -1.93
N LEU A 56 0.09 6.82 -2.58
CA LEU A 56 0.02 6.78 -4.03
C LEU A 56 -0.83 7.93 -4.60
N CYS A 57 -1.94 8.27 -3.94
CA CYS A 57 -2.85 9.32 -4.41
C CYS A 57 -2.66 10.65 -3.67
N GLY A 58 -1.85 10.67 -2.61
CA GLY A 58 -1.71 11.78 -1.66
C GLY A 58 -2.89 11.87 -0.68
N TYR A 59 -2.66 12.54 0.46
CA TYR A 59 -3.65 12.71 1.53
C TYR A 59 -3.78 14.19 1.95
N PRO A 60 -5.00 14.71 2.20
CA PRO A 60 -6.30 14.08 1.96
C PRO A 60 -6.74 14.23 0.49
N PRO A 61 -7.32 13.20 -0.15
CA PRO A 61 -7.78 13.32 -1.54
C PRO A 61 -9.25 13.77 -1.69
N GLU A 62 -10.01 13.86 -0.59
CA GLU A 62 -11.42 14.28 -0.58
C GLU A 62 -12.28 13.58 -1.65
N ASP A 63 -13.07 14.31 -2.44
CA ASP A 63 -13.98 13.76 -3.47
C ASP A 63 -13.27 13.10 -4.65
N LEU A 64 -11.96 13.32 -4.80
CA LEU A 64 -11.21 12.79 -5.94
C LEU A 64 -11.28 11.26 -5.96
N VAL A 65 -11.29 10.61 -4.79
CA VAL A 65 -11.40 9.15 -4.70
C VAL A 65 -12.74 8.61 -5.14
N LEU A 66 -13.78 9.44 -5.26
CA LEU A 66 -15.10 9.03 -5.79
C LEU A 66 -15.13 8.96 -7.32
N LYS A 67 -14.11 9.48 -8.02
CA LYS A 67 -14.06 9.48 -9.48
C LYS A 67 -13.60 8.11 -10.00
N PRO A 68 -14.41 7.37 -10.80
CA PRO A 68 -14.04 6.05 -11.28
C PRO A 68 -12.71 6.02 -12.05
N ALA A 69 -12.45 7.04 -12.88
CA ALA A 69 -11.19 7.16 -13.61
C ALA A 69 -9.97 7.30 -12.67
N PHE A 70 -10.12 7.99 -11.54
CA PHE A 70 -9.06 8.13 -10.55
C PHE A 70 -8.80 6.82 -9.80
N GLN A 71 -9.86 6.12 -9.41
CA GLN A 71 -9.78 4.78 -8.82
C GLN A 71 -9.06 3.81 -9.76
N GLN A 72 -9.39 3.85 -11.06
CA GLN A 72 -8.75 3.02 -12.08
C GLN A 72 -7.25 3.37 -12.23
N ALA A 73 -6.90 4.66 -12.26
CA ALA A 73 -5.50 5.09 -12.33
C ALA A 73 -4.69 4.61 -11.12
N CYS A 74 -5.24 4.73 -9.90
CA CYS A 74 -4.61 4.24 -8.68
C CYS A 74 -4.41 2.72 -8.72
N ARG A 75 -5.42 1.96 -9.17
CA ARG A 75 -5.34 0.50 -9.31
C ARG A 75 -4.26 0.09 -10.31
N GLN A 76 -4.23 0.70 -11.49
CA GLN A 76 -3.24 0.40 -12.52
C GLN A 76 -1.81 0.70 -12.04
N ALA A 77 -1.61 1.81 -11.32
CA ALA A 77 -0.32 2.16 -10.76
C ALA A 77 0.14 1.16 -9.69
N ILE A 78 -0.74 0.70 -8.80
CA ILE A 78 -0.43 -0.40 -7.88
C ILE A 78 -0.07 -1.68 -8.61
N GLU A 79 -0.86 -2.09 -9.60
CA GLU A 79 -0.64 -3.34 -10.34
C GLU A 79 0.71 -3.31 -11.07
N ALA A 80 1.10 -2.16 -11.61
CA ALA A 80 2.43 -1.94 -12.18
C ALA A 80 3.54 -2.03 -11.12
N LEU A 81 3.39 -1.33 -9.99
CA LEU A 81 4.37 -1.40 -8.88
C LEU A 81 4.50 -2.83 -8.32
N ALA A 82 3.40 -3.57 -8.26
CA ALA A 82 3.39 -4.97 -7.87
C ALA A 82 4.20 -5.82 -8.86
N ALA A 83 3.96 -5.67 -10.17
CA ALA A 83 4.69 -6.40 -11.20
C ALA A 83 6.20 -6.08 -11.19
N GLU A 84 6.59 -4.87 -10.80
CA GLU A 84 8.00 -4.45 -10.66
C GLU A 84 8.67 -4.97 -9.38
N SER A 85 7.89 -5.44 -8.38
CA SER A 85 8.36 -5.91 -7.07
C SER A 85 8.85 -7.37 -7.05
N VAL A 86 9.35 -7.89 -8.18
CA VAL A 86 9.88 -9.28 -8.28
C VAL A 86 11.11 -9.48 -7.40
N GLU A 87 11.96 -8.47 -7.32
CA GLU A 87 13.17 -8.48 -6.48
C GLU A 87 13.20 -7.27 -5.53
N GLY A 88 14.19 -7.21 -4.64
CA GLY A 88 14.35 -6.10 -3.70
C GLY A 88 13.35 -6.15 -2.53
N PRO A 89 13.20 -5.03 -1.79
CA PRO A 89 12.30 -5.00 -0.65
C PRO A 89 10.84 -5.08 -1.11
N ALA A 90 10.00 -5.70 -0.27
CA ALA A 90 8.56 -5.59 -0.38
C ALA A 90 8.11 -4.15 -0.08
N LEU A 91 6.93 -3.76 -0.56
CA LEU A 91 6.38 -2.42 -0.34
C LEU A 91 5.02 -2.51 0.37
N LEU A 92 4.79 -1.69 1.38
CA LEU A 92 3.46 -1.40 1.93
C LEU A 92 3.01 -0.03 1.46
N VAL A 93 2.11 0.00 0.47
CA VAL A 93 1.66 1.23 -0.19
C VAL A 93 0.19 1.50 0.11
N GLY A 94 -0.09 2.72 0.59
CA GLY A 94 -1.45 3.22 0.81
C GLY A 94 -2.09 3.75 -0.49
N THR A 95 -3.36 3.41 -0.72
CA THR A 95 -4.13 3.85 -1.90
C THR A 95 -5.65 3.71 -1.69
N PRO A 96 -6.51 4.46 -2.41
CA PRO A 96 -7.92 4.12 -2.55
C PRO A 96 -8.07 2.80 -3.31
N TRP A 97 -8.80 1.85 -2.74
CA TRP A 97 -8.97 0.52 -3.33
C TRP A 97 -10.44 0.15 -3.44
N VAL A 98 -10.88 -0.13 -4.67
CA VAL A 98 -12.22 -0.68 -4.92
C VAL A 98 -12.14 -2.21 -4.88
N ASP A 99 -12.92 -2.81 -3.99
CA ASP A 99 -13.10 -4.25 -3.87
C ASP A 99 -14.59 -4.58 -3.66
N ASN A 100 -15.12 -5.52 -4.45
CA ASN A 100 -16.54 -5.89 -4.44
C ASN A 100 -17.50 -4.69 -4.52
N GLY A 101 -17.16 -3.70 -5.36
CA GLY A 101 -17.96 -2.48 -5.56
C GLY A 101 -17.89 -1.46 -4.41
N ARG A 102 -17.03 -1.69 -3.41
CA ARG A 102 -16.85 -0.82 -2.24
C ARG A 102 -15.48 -0.18 -2.25
N LEU A 103 -15.45 1.11 -1.95
CA LEU A 103 -14.23 1.91 -1.90
C LEU A 103 -13.66 1.93 -0.48
N HIS A 104 -12.41 1.51 -0.34
CA HIS A 104 -11.70 1.42 0.93
C HIS A 104 -10.44 2.30 0.91
N ASN A 105 -10.11 2.84 2.08
CA ASN A 105 -8.75 3.31 2.37
C ASN A 105 -7.91 2.07 2.69
N ALA A 106 -6.96 1.74 1.83
CA ALA A 106 -6.27 0.46 1.87
C ALA A 106 -4.75 0.61 1.92
N VAL A 107 -4.11 -0.37 2.56
CA VAL A 107 -2.68 -0.63 2.43
C VAL A 107 -2.47 -1.99 1.77
N LEU A 108 -1.58 -2.03 0.79
CA LEU A 108 -1.29 -3.22 -0.01
C LEU A 108 0.17 -3.62 0.16
N LEU A 109 0.39 -4.91 0.46
CA LEU A 109 1.73 -5.51 0.42
C LEU A 109 2.03 -5.92 -1.01
N LEU A 110 3.07 -5.34 -1.59
CA LEU A 110 3.58 -5.66 -2.93
C LEU A 110 4.87 -6.45 -2.77
N GLU A 111 4.87 -7.70 -3.21
CA GLU A 111 6.01 -8.62 -3.06
C GLU A 111 5.97 -9.69 -4.14
N ALA A 112 7.14 -10.11 -4.61
CA ALA A 112 7.31 -11.22 -5.54
C ALA A 112 6.47 -11.07 -6.82
N GLY A 113 6.38 -9.84 -7.34
CA GLY A 113 5.68 -9.56 -8.60
C GLY A 113 4.15 -9.47 -8.47
N ARG A 114 3.59 -9.46 -7.26
CA ARG A 114 2.13 -9.51 -7.02
C ARG A 114 1.69 -8.65 -5.84
N ILE A 115 0.39 -8.40 -5.78
CA ILE A 115 -0.26 -7.89 -4.56
C ILE A 115 -0.41 -9.08 -3.61
N ALA A 116 0.47 -9.15 -2.61
CA ALA A 116 0.54 -10.28 -1.70
C ALA A 116 -0.51 -10.25 -0.60
N ALA A 117 -0.91 -9.05 -0.17
CA ALA A 117 -1.98 -8.83 0.80
C ALA A 117 -2.63 -7.47 0.61
N VAL A 118 -3.89 -7.37 1.03
CA VAL A 118 -4.65 -6.12 1.10
C VAL A 118 -5.25 -6.00 2.50
N ARG A 119 -5.17 -4.81 3.09
CA ARG A 119 -5.85 -4.47 4.35
C ARG A 119 -6.60 -3.16 4.20
N TYR A 120 -7.77 -3.10 4.80
CA TYR A 120 -8.65 -1.93 4.77
C TYR A 120 -8.64 -1.26 6.14
N LYS A 121 -8.61 0.07 6.15
CA LYS A 121 -8.71 0.87 7.38
C LYS A 121 -10.05 0.58 8.05
N VAL A 122 -10.01 0.27 9.34
CA VAL A 122 -11.21 -0.13 10.10
C VAL A 122 -11.91 1.06 10.70
N ASP A 123 -11.18 1.89 11.44
CA ASP A 123 -11.75 3.09 12.02
C ASP A 123 -11.52 4.27 11.07
N LEU A 124 -12.64 4.82 10.58
CA LEU A 124 -12.66 5.92 9.65
C LEU A 124 -13.01 7.20 10.41
N PRO A 125 -12.06 8.12 10.63
CA PRO A 125 -12.34 9.36 11.35
C PRO A 125 -13.34 10.23 10.58
N ASN A 126 -14.26 10.83 11.31
CA ASN A 126 -15.29 11.73 10.76
C ASN A 126 -15.57 12.90 11.72
N TYR A 127 -14.49 13.54 12.17
CA TYR A 127 -14.48 14.65 13.11
C TYR A 127 -13.35 15.63 12.76
N GLY A 128 -13.49 16.90 13.17
CA GLY A 128 -12.47 17.92 12.91
C GLY A 128 -12.29 18.14 11.40
N VAL A 129 -11.09 17.87 10.89
CA VAL A 129 -10.74 17.99 9.47
C VAL A 129 -10.96 16.69 8.67
N PHE A 130 -11.44 15.62 9.33
CA PHE A 130 -11.59 14.31 8.72
C PHE A 130 -13.04 14.03 8.35
N ASP A 131 -13.28 13.56 7.12
CA ASP A 131 -14.59 13.16 6.58
C ASP A 131 -14.54 11.78 5.90
N GLU A 132 -13.77 10.83 6.44
CA GLU A 132 -13.48 9.57 5.74
C GLU A 132 -14.72 8.67 5.57
N LYS A 133 -15.68 8.70 6.50
CA LYS A 133 -16.92 7.90 6.39
C LYS A 133 -17.80 8.33 5.22
N ARG A 134 -17.57 9.53 4.67
CA ARG A 134 -18.26 10.04 3.48
C ARG A 134 -17.81 9.35 2.20
N VAL A 135 -16.54 8.97 2.11
CA VAL A 135 -15.91 8.48 0.87
C VAL A 135 -15.41 7.04 0.94
N PHE A 136 -15.16 6.51 2.14
CA PHE A 136 -14.70 5.14 2.35
C PHE A 136 -15.69 4.34 3.20
N VAL A 137 -15.70 3.03 2.98
CA VAL A 137 -16.33 2.06 3.88
C VAL A 137 -15.26 1.37 4.74
N PRO A 138 -15.58 1.06 6.02
CA PRO A 138 -14.62 0.45 6.93
C PRO A 138 -14.29 -0.99 6.52
N GLY A 139 -13.06 -1.40 6.81
CA GLY A 139 -12.63 -2.79 6.75
C GLY A 139 -13.17 -3.65 7.91
N PRO A 140 -13.14 -4.99 7.78
CA PRO A 140 -13.26 -5.87 8.94
C PRO A 140 -12.03 -5.71 9.85
N LEU A 141 -12.13 -6.18 11.10
CA LEU A 141 -10.97 -6.24 12.01
C LEU A 141 -9.78 -6.92 11.30
N PRO A 142 -8.61 -6.27 11.23
CA PRO A 142 -7.53 -6.78 10.39
C PRO A 142 -6.79 -7.87 11.14
N GLY A 143 -6.56 -9.00 10.47
CA GLY A 143 -5.49 -9.92 10.86
C GLY A 143 -4.12 -9.35 10.48
N PRO A 144 -3.02 -9.85 11.07
CA PRO A 144 -1.67 -9.47 10.68
C PRO A 144 -1.43 -9.77 9.19
N ILE A 145 -0.48 -9.07 8.57
CA ILE A 145 0.08 -9.46 7.27
C ILE A 145 1.35 -10.27 7.60
N PRO A 146 1.38 -11.59 7.35
CA PRO A 146 2.58 -12.38 7.57
C PRO A 146 3.67 -11.92 6.61
N PHE A 147 4.89 -11.73 7.10
CA PHE A 147 6.02 -11.31 6.29
C PHE A 147 7.31 -11.97 6.75
N LYS A 148 7.97 -12.71 5.84
CA LYS A 148 9.19 -13.49 6.13
C LYS A 148 9.09 -14.37 7.39
N GLY A 149 7.95 -15.02 7.58
CA GLY A 149 7.70 -15.94 8.69
C GLY A 149 7.42 -15.28 10.05
N VAL A 150 7.25 -13.95 10.07
CA VAL A 150 6.85 -13.15 11.25
C VAL A 150 5.42 -12.64 11.07
#